data_AF-M4SWQ5-F1
#
_entry.id   AF-M4SWQ5-F1
#
_cell.length_a   1.000
_cell.length_b   1.000
_cell.length_c   1.000
_cell.angle_alpha   90.00
_cell.angle_beta   90.00
_cell.angle_gamma   90.00
#
_symmetry.space_group_name_H-M   'P 1'
#
loop_
_entity.id
_entity.type
_entity.pdbx_description
1 polymer ?
#
loop_
_entity_poly.entity_id
_entity_poly.type
_entity_poly.pdbx_seq_one_letter_code
_entity_poly.pdbx_strand_id
1 'polypeptide(L)'
;RMAVAATTDVERRCLLTALEGYAQKQLDAAQRSIKHARATIATAAEAINRHIGKIQATRLLAKTVLKEKASSHTTTSTTQLNIALQTANSGGEYCADVKAAKEIKGDGTEPDFAKLHQLKLTKDSDLNKATSDFTVQLKGLTGCKNAAPAGAFDDMGACAMDGIGETLTIEAAPRRPQITQKTIAVFKKAADRTACMTAVTNANTHANTQELLAYHVCKALQATQFTTTDLESLDGKQLAASSSVVNAVRNCHPKYQQIADQAEGDGSAKIK
;
A
#
# COMPACT_ATOMS: atom_id res chain seq x y z
N ARG A 1 25.16 23.87 -25.85
CA ARG A 1 26.21 24.67 -25.17
C ARG A 1 27.53 24.76 -25.94
N MET A 2 28.34 23.70 -26.03
CA MET A 2 29.67 23.80 -26.71
C MET A 2 29.58 24.21 -28.19
N ALA A 3 28.61 23.66 -28.95
CA ALA A 3 28.42 24.02 -30.35
C ALA A 3 27.90 25.46 -30.57
N VAL A 4 27.15 26.02 -29.63
CA VAL A 4 26.67 27.42 -29.66
C VAL A 4 27.85 28.38 -29.48
N ALA A 5 28.74 28.07 -28.53
CA ALA A 5 29.93 28.88 -28.25
C ALA A 5 30.97 28.82 -29.38
N ALA A 6 31.04 27.70 -30.11
CA ALA A 6 31.98 27.50 -31.21
C ALA A 6 31.53 28.10 -32.55
N THR A 7 30.24 28.41 -32.73
CA THR A 7 29.74 28.97 -33.99
C THR A 7 29.85 30.49 -34.02
N THR A 8 30.50 31.02 -35.06
CA THR A 8 30.53 32.47 -35.36
C THR A 8 29.32 32.91 -36.18
N ASP A 9 28.67 31.97 -36.88
CA ASP A 9 27.47 32.21 -37.67
C ASP A 9 26.25 32.49 -36.78
N VAL A 10 25.60 33.63 -37.03
CA VAL A 10 24.49 34.16 -36.21
C VAL A 10 23.22 33.33 -36.36
N GLU A 11 22.91 32.87 -37.58
CA GLU A 11 21.71 32.06 -37.86
C GLU A 11 21.83 30.68 -37.21
N ARG A 12 22.99 30.04 -37.37
CA ARG A 12 23.33 28.77 -36.73
C ARG A 12 23.35 28.89 -35.22
N ARG A 13 23.87 30.00 -34.68
CA ARG A 13 23.84 30.27 -33.23
C ARG A 13 22.42 30.39 -32.71
N CYS A 14 21.54 31.08 -33.44
CA CYS A 14 20.13 31.23 -33.11
C CYS A 14 19.41 29.87 -33.07
N LEU A 15 19.55 29.05 -34.10
CA LEU A 15 18.96 27.71 -34.17
C LEU A 15 19.46 26.79 -33.03
N LEU A 16 20.78 26.75 -32.79
CA LEU A 16 21.34 25.93 -31.73
C LEU A 16 20.89 26.39 -30.33
N THR A 17 20.68 27.70 -30.13
CA THR A 17 20.15 28.24 -28.86
C THR A 17 18.69 27.86 -28.66
N ALA A 18 17.87 27.92 -29.72
CA ALA A 18 16.47 27.49 -29.67
C ALA A 18 16.34 25.99 -29.35
N LEU A 19 17.19 25.16 -29.97
CA LEU A 19 17.26 23.72 -29.69
C LEU A 19 17.71 23.44 -28.26
N GLU A 20 18.72 24.16 -27.75
CA GLU A 20 19.16 24.05 -26.36
C GLU A 20 18.04 24.41 -25.38
N GLY A 21 17.32 25.50 -25.61
CA GLY A 21 16.20 25.91 -24.77
C GLY A 21 15.06 24.89 -24.77
N TYR A 22 14.75 24.31 -25.93
CA TYR A 22 13.76 23.25 -26.04
C TYR A 22 14.19 21.97 -25.30
N ALA A 23 15.42 21.52 -25.52
CA ALA A 23 15.98 20.35 -24.84
C ALA A 23 15.95 20.55 -23.30
N GLN A 24 16.36 21.72 -22.81
CA GLN A 24 16.32 22.03 -21.38
C GLN A 24 14.88 22.00 -20.83
N LYS A 25 13.91 22.57 -21.55
CA LYS A 25 12.49 22.54 -21.16
C LYS A 25 11.96 21.11 -21.04
N GLN A 26 12.33 20.23 -21.98
CA GLN A 26 11.94 18.82 -21.94
C GLN A 26 12.62 18.07 -20.80
N LEU A 27 13.91 18.33 -20.55
CA LEU A 27 14.65 17.77 -19.42
C LEU A 27 14.01 18.19 -18.08
N ASP A 28 13.71 19.48 -17.92
CA ASP A 28 13.09 19.99 -16.70
C ASP A 28 11.69 19.39 -16.48
N ALA A 29 10.91 19.22 -17.56
CA ALA A 29 9.60 18.57 -17.51
C ALA A 29 9.73 17.09 -17.10
N ALA A 30 10.66 16.35 -17.72
CA ALA A 30 10.94 14.96 -17.39
C ALA A 30 11.40 14.81 -15.93
N GLN A 31 12.31 15.67 -15.46
CA GLN A 31 12.77 15.68 -14.07
C GLN A 31 11.63 15.94 -13.08
N ARG A 32 10.74 16.89 -13.36
CA ARG A 32 9.54 17.13 -12.55
C ARG A 32 8.63 15.91 -12.51
N SER A 33 8.36 15.29 -13.65
CA SER A 33 7.54 14.07 -13.74
C SER A 33 8.17 12.90 -12.97
N ILE A 34 9.47 12.67 -13.12
CA ILE A 34 10.21 11.63 -12.39
C ILE A 34 10.16 11.90 -10.88
N LYS A 35 10.37 13.14 -10.44
CA LYS A 35 10.31 13.51 -9.02
C LYS A 35 8.92 13.27 -8.45
N HIS A 36 7.88 13.68 -9.18
CA HIS A 36 6.49 13.43 -8.79
C HIS A 36 6.21 11.92 -8.70
N ALA A 37 6.61 11.16 -9.71
CA ALA A 37 6.39 9.72 -9.74
C ALA A 37 7.07 8.99 -8.58
N ARG A 38 8.33 9.35 -8.27
CA ARG A 38 9.05 8.82 -7.11
C ARG A 38 8.32 9.08 -5.80
N ALA A 39 7.81 10.30 -5.60
CA ALA A 39 7.04 10.64 -4.41
C ALA A 39 5.75 9.79 -4.31
N THR A 40 5.01 9.66 -5.41
CA THR A 40 3.78 8.84 -5.45
C THR A 40 4.05 7.37 -5.19
N ILE A 41 5.12 6.82 -5.76
CA ILE A 41 5.55 5.43 -5.53
C ILE A 41 5.95 5.24 -4.06
N ALA A 42 6.67 6.19 -3.45
CA ALA A 42 7.05 6.13 -2.05
C ALA A 42 5.83 6.11 -1.12
N THR A 43 4.81 6.94 -1.39
CA THR A 43 3.55 6.92 -0.62
C THR A 43 2.85 5.55 -0.72
N ALA A 44 2.80 4.95 -1.91
CA ALA A 44 2.24 3.62 -2.08
C ALA A 44 3.04 2.55 -1.33
N ALA A 45 4.37 2.59 -1.42
CA ALA A 45 5.26 1.68 -0.69
C ALA A 45 5.07 1.78 0.83
N GLU A 46 4.94 3.01 1.36
CA GLU A 46 4.65 3.23 2.77
C GLU A 46 3.31 2.62 3.18
N ALA A 47 2.25 2.83 2.39
CA ALA A 47 0.94 2.25 2.66
C ALA A 47 0.99 0.71 2.64
N ILE A 48 1.72 0.11 1.69
CA ILE A 48 1.95 -1.34 1.62
C ILE A 48 2.67 -1.82 2.89
N ASN A 49 3.76 -1.17 3.27
CA ASN A 49 4.54 -1.54 4.46
C ASN A 49 3.72 -1.43 5.75
N ARG A 50 2.86 -0.42 5.87
CA ARG A 50 1.92 -0.31 7.00
C ARG A 50 0.96 -1.51 7.04
N HIS A 51 0.44 -1.94 5.90
CA HIS A 51 -0.45 -3.10 5.85
C HIS A 51 0.30 -4.42 6.15
N ILE A 52 1.53 -4.58 5.65
CA ILE A 52 2.40 -5.71 5.99
C ILE A 52 2.66 -5.73 7.51
N GLY A 53 2.99 -4.59 8.11
CA GLY A 53 3.20 -4.46 9.55
C GLY A 53 1.96 -4.85 10.36
N LYS A 54 0.76 -4.43 9.93
CA LYS A 54 -0.51 -4.87 10.54
C LYS A 54 -0.65 -6.39 10.52
N ILE A 55 -0.44 -7.02 9.36
CA ILE A 55 -0.53 -8.48 9.21
C ILE A 55 0.51 -9.18 10.08
N GLN A 56 1.76 -8.70 10.11
CA GLN A 56 2.82 -9.26 10.95
C GLN A 56 2.48 -9.16 12.45
N ALA A 57 1.97 -8.02 12.90
CA ALA A 57 1.51 -7.86 14.28
C ALA A 57 0.36 -8.81 14.60
N THR A 58 -0.62 -8.96 13.70
CA THR A 58 -1.72 -9.92 13.85
C THR A 58 -1.22 -11.37 13.90
N ARG A 59 -0.21 -11.74 13.09
CA ARG A 59 0.42 -13.06 13.16
C ARG A 59 1.11 -13.29 14.50
N LEU A 60 1.78 -12.29 15.05
CA LEU A 60 2.39 -12.38 16.38
C LEU A 60 1.32 -12.54 17.47
N LEU A 61 0.26 -11.74 17.43
CA LEU A 61 -0.87 -11.84 18.35
C LEU A 61 -1.57 -13.21 18.27
N ALA A 62 -1.67 -13.80 17.09
CA ALA A 62 -2.20 -15.15 16.92
C ALA A 62 -1.32 -16.24 17.56
N LYS A 63 -0.01 -15.98 17.74
CA LYS A 63 0.91 -16.87 18.47
C LYS A 63 0.81 -16.70 19.99
N THR A 64 0.14 -15.67 20.48
CA THR A 64 -0.09 -15.48 21.91
C THR A 64 -0.92 -16.64 22.47
N VAL A 65 -0.45 -17.19 23.58
CA VAL A 65 -1.19 -18.16 24.40
C VAL A 65 -1.28 -17.62 25.82
N LEU A 66 -2.37 -17.98 26.52
CA LEU A 66 -2.47 -17.77 27.96
C LEU A 66 -1.84 -18.97 28.69
N LYS A 67 -1.10 -18.67 29.75
CA LYS A 67 -0.51 -19.65 30.67
C LYS A 67 -0.79 -19.22 32.10
N GLU A 68 -0.81 -20.21 33.00
CA GLU A 68 -0.76 -19.93 34.42
C GLU A 68 0.52 -19.14 34.75
N LYS A 69 0.38 -18.12 35.59
CA LYS A 69 1.52 -17.49 36.23
C LYS A 69 1.75 -18.19 37.57
N ALA A 70 2.51 -19.29 37.50
CA ALA A 70 2.79 -20.16 38.64
C ALA A 70 3.25 -19.36 39.87
N SER A 71 2.83 -19.81 41.05
CA SER A 71 3.18 -19.22 42.35
C SER A 71 2.78 -17.74 42.53
N SER A 72 1.90 -17.21 41.68
CA SER A 72 1.40 -15.83 41.77
C SER A 72 -0.09 -15.74 42.11
N HIS A 73 -0.73 -16.88 42.36
CA HIS A 73 -2.09 -16.94 42.87
C HIS A 73 -2.13 -16.39 44.30
N THR A 74 -3.19 -15.66 44.63
CA THR A 74 -3.35 -15.09 45.98
C THR A 74 -4.77 -15.27 46.48
N THR A 75 -4.92 -15.31 47.79
CA THR A 75 -6.20 -15.19 48.47
C THR A 75 -6.21 -13.86 49.21
N THR A 76 -7.18 -13.00 48.91
CA THR A 76 -7.33 -11.69 49.58
C THR A 76 -8.34 -11.73 50.72
N SER A 77 -9.15 -12.80 50.80
CA SER A 77 -10.06 -13.10 51.91
C SER A 77 -10.35 -14.60 51.95
N THR A 78 -11.15 -15.04 52.92
CA THR A 78 -11.66 -16.42 52.99
C THR A 78 -12.64 -16.77 51.86
N THR A 79 -13.05 -15.79 51.05
CA THR A 79 -14.07 -15.93 49.99
C THR A 79 -13.57 -15.54 48.61
N GLN A 80 -12.28 -15.19 48.46
CA GLN A 80 -11.73 -14.69 47.20
C GLN A 80 -10.41 -15.36 46.84
N LEU A 81 -10.41 -16.04 45.69
CA LEU A 81 -9.23 -16.58 45.01
C LEU A 81 -8.90 -15.73 43.78
N ASN A 82 -7.67 -15.23 43.71
CA ASN A 82 -7.16 -14.51 42.54
C ASN A 82 -6.30 -15.45 41.71
N ILE A 83 -6.74 -15.72 40.48
CA ILE A 83 -6.00 -16.57 39.53
C ILE A 83 -5.10 -15.68 38.66
N ALA A 84 -3.78 -15.80 38.83
CA ALA A 84 -2.82 -15.06 38.04
C ALA A 84 -2.53 -15.78 36.71
N LEU A 85 -2.77 -15.08 35.60
CA LEU A 85 -2.47 -15.53 34.25
C LEU A 85 -1.39 -14.66 33.62
N GLN A 86 -0.64 -15.23 32.67
CA GLN A 86 0.34 -14.50 31.88
C GLN A 86 0.22 -14.89 30.40
N THR A 87 0.65 -13.99 29.52
CA THR A 87 0.76 -14.26 28.10
C THR A 87 2.13 -14.83 27.75
N ALA A 88 2.18 -15.72 26.77
CA ALA A 88 3.42 -16.21 26.19
C ALA A 88 3.30 -16.30 24.66
N ASN A 89 4.39 -16.03 23.93
CA ASN A 89 4.45 -16.12 22.47
C ASN A 89 4.93 -17.50 22.02
N SER A 90 4.31 -18.57 22.54
CA SER A 90 4.69 -19.96 22.24
C SER A 90 3.62 -20.75 21.47
N GLY A 91 2.60 -20.08 20.95
CA GLY A 91 1.60 -20.71 20.10
C GLY A 91 2.14 -21.06 18.72
N GLY A 92 1.53 -22.05 18.08
CA GLY A 92 1.86 -22.46 16.71
C GLY A 92 1.66 -21.33 15.69
N GLU A 93 2.32 -21.43 14.54
CA GLU A 93 2.14 -20.46 13.47
C GLU A 93 0.79 -20.60 12.78
N TYR A 94 0.14 -19.48 12.50
CA TYR A 94 -1.19 -19.48 11.88
C TYR A 94 -1.15 -19.52 10.35
N CYS A 95 -0.14 -18.90 9.75
CA CYS A 95 0.07 -18.87 8.31
C CYS A 95 1.55 -19.09 8.02
N ALA A 96 1.83 -19.88 6.98
CA ALA A 96 3.16 -20.00 6.44
C ALA A 96 3.60 -18.68 5.79
N ASP A 97 4.90 -18.42 5.82
CA ASP A 97 5.47 -17.32 5.05
C ASP A 97 5.37 -17.58 3.55
N VAL A 98 5.05 -16.54 2.79
CA VAL A 98 5.19 -16.51 1.34
C VAL A 98 6.62 -16.07 1.03
N LYS A 99 7.45 -17.01 0.55
CA LYS A 99 8.89 -16.78 0.32
C LYS A 99 9.20 -16.32 -1.10
N ALA A 100 8.31 -16.59 -2.05
CA ALA A 100 8.48 -16.22 -3.45
C ALA A 100 7.18 -15.71 -4.08
N ALA A 101 7.29 -14.85 -5.10
CA ALA A 101 6.12 -14.28 -5.79
C ALA A 101 5.19 -15.35 -6.40
N LYS A 102 5.76 -16.45 -6.91
CA LYS A 102 5.02 -17.61 -7.42
C LYS A 102 4.13 -18.30 -6.38
N GLU A 103 4.42 -18.14 -5.09
CA GLU A 103 3.64 -18.74 -4.00
C GLU A 103 2.40 -17.92 -3.66
N ILE A 104 2.26 -16.70 -4.21
CA ILE A 104 1.12 -15.80 -3.94
C ILE A 104 -0.21 -16.40 -4.43
N LYS A 105 -0.22 -17.09 -5.58
CA LYS A 105 -1.45 -17.60 -6.20
C LYS A 105 -1.83 -19.02 -5.79
N GLY A 106 -1.01 -19.72 -5.01
CA GLY A 106 -1.25 -21.12 -4.61
C GLY A 106 -1.13 -22.14 -5.76
N ASP A 107 -1.29 -21.71 -7.01
CA ASP A 107 -1.10 -22.50 -8.24
C ASP A 107 0.36 -22.51 -8.73
N GLY A 108 1.28 -21.86 -8.02
CA GLY A 108 2.69 -21.77 -8.39
C GLY A 108 2.99 -20.84 -9.57
N THR A 109 1.99 -20.11 -10.09
CA THR A 109 2.18 -19.15 -11.18
C THR A 109 2.50 -17.77 -10.63
N GLU A 110 3.55 -17.16 -11.14
CA GLU A 110 3.90 -15.80 -10.75
C GLU A 110 2.81 -14.80 -11.19
N PRO A 111 2.37 -13.88 -10.31
CA PRO A 111 1.46 -12.82 -10.70
C PRO A 111 2.09 -11.90 -11.75
N ASP A 112 1.36 -11.66 -12.83
CA ASP A 112 1.66 -10.55 -13.73
C ASP A 112 1.26 -9.23 -13.07
N PHE A 113 2.21 -8.59 -12.38
CA PHE A 113 2.00 -7.31 -11.71
C PHE A 113 1.62 -6.19 -12.69
N ALA A 114 2.00 -6.31 -13.97
CA ALA A 114 1.58 -5.35 -14.99
C ALA A 114 0.07 -5.46 -15.28
N LYS A 115 -0.61 -6.56 -14.93
CA LYS A 115 -2.07 -6.73 -15.04
C LYS A 115 -2.82 -6.57 -13.71
N LEU A 116 -2.16 -6.04 -12.69
CA LEU A 116 -2.80 -5.77 -11.41
C LEU A 116 -3.99 -4.81 -11.59
N HIS A 117 -5.18 -5.25 -11.18
CA HIS A 117 -6.42 -4.47 -11.23
C HIS A 117 -7.24 -4.55 -9.94
N GLN A 118 -6.93 -5.51 -9.06
CA GLN A 118 -7.60 -5.73 -7.78
C GLN A 118 -6.58 -6.17 -6.73
N LEU A 119 -6.85 -5.83 -5.47
CA LEU A 119 -6.13 -6.32 -4.31
C LEU A 119 -7.08 -7.13 -3.43
N LYS A 120 -6.63 -8.30 -2.98
CA LYS A 120 -7.31 -9.06 -1.91
C LYS A 120 -6.60 -8.73 -0.61
N LEU A 121 -7.28 -8.04 0.29
CA LEU A 121 -6.72 -7.55 1.54
C LEU A 121 -7.49 -8.13 2.73
N THR A 122 -6.77 -8.47 3.80
CA THR A 122 -7.38 -8.85 5.08
C THR A 122 -8.20 -7.69 5.64
N LYS A 123 -9.46 -7.91 6.02
CA LYS A 123 -10.29 -6.87 6.65
C LYS A 123 -9.73 -6.44 8.00
N ASP A 124 -9.59 -5.13 8.20
CA ASP A 124 -9.09 -4.56 9.46
C ASP A 124 -9.98 -4.97 10.66
N SER A 125 -11.30 -5.09 10.46
CA SER A 125 -12.26 -5.52 11.49
C SER A 125 -12.13 -6.99 11.91
N ASP A 126 -11.42 -7.81 11.15
CA ASP A 126 -11.25 -9.23 11.43
C ASP A 126 -9.88 -9.52 12.08
N LEU A 127 -9.01 -8.52 12.24
CA LEU A 127 -7.67 -8.71 12.81
C LEU A 127 -7.73 -9.18 14.27
N ASN A 128 -8.74 -8.74 15.03
CA ASN A 128 -8.97 -9.21 16.39
C ASN A 128 -9.39 -10.69 16.44
N LYS A 129 -10.03 -11.22 15.39
CA LYS A 129 -10.42 -12.64 15.29
C LYS A 129 -9.23 -13.58 15.12
N ALA A 130 -8.02 -13.04 15.02
CA ALA A 130 -6.79 -13.82 14.99
C ALA A 130 -6.37 -14.32 16.38
N THR A 131 -6.84 -13.70 17.47
CA THR A 131 -6.58 -14.19 18.83
C THR A 131 -7.38 -15.46 19.07
N SER A 132 -6.76 -16.45 19.72
CA SER A 132 -7.48 -17.67 20.11
C SER A 132 -8.45 -17.36 21.25
N ASP A 133 -9.61 -18.00 21.24
CA ASP A 133 -10.41 -18.13 22.46
C ASP A 133 -9.70 -19.09 23.41
N PHE A 134 -9.80 -18.83 24.71
CA PHE A 134 -9.18 -19.65 25.74
C PHE A 134 -10.24 -20.17 26.71
N THR A 135 -10.13 -21.45 27.04
CA THR A 135 -10.89 -22.08 28.11
C THR A 135 -9.94 -22.32 29.27
N VAL A 136 -10.25 -21.72 30.40
CA VAL A 136 -9.57 -22.03 31.67
C VAL A 136 -10.32 -23.20 32.30
N GLN A 137 -9.61 -24.30 32.54
CA GLN A 137 -10.15 -25.51 33.13
C GLN A 137 -9.49 -25.76 34.48
N LEU A 138 -10.32 -25.99 35.49
CA LEU A 138 -9.87 -26.51 36.77
C LEU A 138 -10.11 -28.03 36.77
N LYS A 139 -9.04 -28.82 36.88
CA LYS A 139 -9.07 -30.29 36.89
C LYS A 139 -8.78 -30.81 38.29
N GLY A 140 -9.10 -32.08 38.54
CA GLY A 140 -8.89 -32.72 39.86
C GLY A 140 -10.01 -32.44 40.87
N LEU A 141 -11.19 -32.01 40.41
CA LEU A 141 -12.36 -31.76 41.25
C LEU A 141 -13.04 -33.08 41.62
N THR A 142 -13.64 -33.14 42.82
CA THR A 142 -14.38 -34.31 43.33
C THR A 142 -15.61 -34.63 42.49
N GLY A 143 -16.21 -33.63 41.85
CA GLY A 143 -17.29 -33.81 40.90
C GLY A 143 -17.96 -32.49 40.51
N CYS A 144 -18.52 -32.44 39.30
CA CYS A 144 -19.36 -31.33 38.84
C CYS A 144 -20.70 -31.90 38.36
N LYS A 145 -21.80 -31.21 38.67
CA LYS A 145 -23.10 -31.55 38.05
C LYS A 145 -23.09 -31.05 36.61
N ASN A 146 -23.28 -31.95 35.65
CA ASN A 146 -23.48 -31.58 34.26
C ASN A 146 -24.82 -30.81 34.13
N ALA A 147 -24.74 -29.49 34.07
CA ALA A 147 -25.87 -28.63 33.72
C ALA A 147 -25.76 -28.21 32.25
N ALA A 148 -26.89 -27.74 31.69
CA ALA A 148 -26.84 -27.00 30.43
C ALA A 148 -25.95 -25.75 30.60
N PRO A 149 -25.29 -25.25 29.53
CA PRO A 149 -24.41 -24.09 29.64
C PRO A 149 -25.11 -22.92 30.37
N ALA A 150 -24.57 -22.50 31.51
CA ALA A 150 -25.10 -21.41 32.33
C ALA A 150 -24.07 -20.27 32.45
N GLY A 151 -24.31 -19.31 33.35
CA GLY A 151 -23.32 -18.30 33.68
C GLY A 151 -22.18 -18.89 34.51
N ALA A 152 -20.98 -18.29 34.45
CA ALA A 152 -19.79 -18.80 35.14
C ALA A 152 -20.00 -19.07 36.64
N PHE A 153 -20.85 -18.29 37.32
CA PHE A 153 -21.17 -18.48 38.74
C PHE A 153 -21.99 -19.74 39.02
N ASP A 154 -22.95 -20.07 38.15
CA ASP A 154 -23.78 -21.27 38.29
C ASP A 154 -22.96 -22.53 38.05
N ASP A 155 -22.06 -22.48 37.04
CA ASP A 155 -21.17 -23.58 36.69
C ASP A 155 -20.13 -23.85 37.79
N MET A 156 -19.55 -22.79 38.38
CA MET A 156 -18.60 -22.93 39.50
C MET A 156 -19.29 -23.50 40.76
N GLY A 157 -20.50 -23.02 41.09
CA GLY A 157 -21.26 -23.49 42.24
C GLY A 157 -21.75 -24.95 42.11
N ALA A 158 -21.77 -25.48 40.88
CA ALA A 158 -22.14 -26.86 40.59
C ALA A 158 -20.98 -27.87 40.76
N CYS A 159 -19.78 -27.40 41.08
CA CYS A 159 -18.57 -28.20 41.26
C CYS A 159 -18.13 -28.30 42.73
N ALA A 160 -17.66 -29.48 43.15
CA ALA A 160 -17.08 -29.74 44.46
C ALA A 160 -15.55 -29.89 44.36
N MET A 161 -14.82 -29.11 45.17
CA MET A 161 -13.37 -29.23 45.38
C MET A 161 -13.09 -30.18 46.55
N ASP A 162 -12.07 -31.04 46.47
CA ASP A 162 -11.60 -31.86 47.60
C ASP A 162 -10.43 -31.22 48.34
N GLY A 163 -9.86 -30.14 47.79
CA GLY A 163 -8.78 -29.37 48.37
C GLY A 163 -7.39 -30.02 48.22
N ILE A 164 -7.25 -31.05 47.37
CA ILE A 164 -5.99 -31.78 47.21
C ILE A 164 -5.69 -32.06 45.73
N GLY A 165 -4.73 -31.32 45.17
CA GLY A 165 -4.13 -31.65 43.88
C GLY A 165 -4.91 -31.14 42.66
N GLU A 166 -5.81 -30.18 42.85
CA GLU A 166 -6.45 -29.48 41.73
C GLU A 166 -5.41 -28.81 40.85
N THR A 167 -5.60 -28.93 39.53
CA THR A 167 -4.67 -28.36 38.54
C THR A 167 -5.41 -27.38 37.65
N LEU A 168 -4.85 -26.18 37.51
CA LEU A 168 -5.30 -25.22 36.52
C LEU A 168 -4.68 -25.56 35.16
N THR A 169 -5.51 -25.80 34.16
CA THR A 169 -5.07 -25.95 32.77
C THR A 169 -5.73 -24.91 31.90
N ILE A 170 -5.00 -24.39 30.93
CA ILE A 170 -5.53 -23.40 29.99
C ILE A 170 -5.44 -24.03 28.62
N GLU A 171 -6.61 -24.28 28.05
CA GLU A 171 -6.75 -24.89 26.74
C GLU A 171 -7.16 -23.80 25.75
N ALA A 172 -6.35 -23.60 24.70
CA ALA A 172 -6.75 -22.75 23.60
C ALA A 172 -7.76 -23.52 22.73
N ALA A 173 -8.86 -22.87 22.34
CA ALA A 173 -9.79 -23.45 21.40
C ALA A 173 -9.06 -23.82 20.09
N PRO A 174 -9.46 -24.91 19.40
CA PRO A 174 -8.88 -25.28 18.11
C PRO A 174 -8.96 -24.10 17.14
N ARG A 175 -7.79 -23.64 16.69
CA ARG A 175 -7.66 -22.38 15.94
C ARG A 175 -8.33 -22.48 14.56
N ARG A 176 -9.42 -21.74 14.37
CA ARG A 176 -9.93 -21.36 13.03
C ARG A 176 -10.27 -19.87 12.98
N PRO A 177 -9.28 -18.97 12.96
CA PRO A 177 -9.50 -17.56 12.65
C PRO A 177 -10.30 -17.42 11.36
N GLN A 178 -11.53 -16.94 11.50
CA GLN A 178 -12.39 -16.57 10.37
C GLN A 178 -11.98 -15.19 9.85
N ILE A 179 -10.70 -15.06 9.47
CA ILE A 179 -10.18 -13.85 8.86
C ILE A 179 -10.70 -13.82 7.43
N THR A 180 -11.57 -12.86 7.13
CA THR A 180 -12.10 -12.72 5.77
C THR A 180 -11.25 -11.75 4.95
N GLN A 181 -11.17 -12.03 3.66
CA GLN A 181 -10.54 -11.15 2.68
C GLN A 181 -11.60 -10.22 2.07
N LYS A 182 -11.21 -8.99 1.78
CA LYS A 182 -11.98 -8.05 0.96
C LYS A 182 -11.22 -7.84 -0.35
N THR A 183 -11.91 -8.07 -1.46
CA THR A 183 -11.42 -7.69 -2.79
C THR A 183 -11.71 -6.20 -3.00
N ILE A 184 -10.69 -5.43 -3.33
CA ILE A 184 -10.77 -4.00 -3.58
C ILE A 184 -10.23 -3.74 -4.99
N ALA A 185 -11.03 -3.09 -5.83
CA ALA A 185 -10.59 -2.66 -7.16
C ALA A 185 -9.54 -1.57 -7.05
N VAL A 186 -8.47 -1.61 -7.85
CA VAL A 186 -7.42 -0.58 -7.92
C VAL A 186 -7.83 0.55 -8.87
N PHE A 187 -8.43 0.18 -10.01
CA PHE A 187 -8.87 1.10 -11.05
C PHE A 187 -10.39 1.20 -11.12
N LYS A 188 -10.91 2.26 -11.75
CA LYS A 188 -12.35 2.43 -11.98
C LYS A 188 -12.94 1.31 -12.83
N LYS A 189 -12.18 0.82 -13.82
CA LYS A 189 -12.51 -0.37 -14.63
C LYS A 189 -11.26 -1.22 -14.77
N ALA A 190 -11.38 -2.54 -14.77
CA ALA A 190 -10.21 -3.43 -14.83
C ALA A 190 -9.37 -3.25 -16.12
N ALA A 191 -10.03 -2.99 -17.26
CA ALA A 191 -9.37 -2.76 -18.55
C ALA A 191 -8.83 -1.34 -18.74
N ASP A 192 -9.29 -0.37 -17.93
CA ASP A 192 -8.93 1.05 -18.08
C ASP A 192 -8.13 1.53 -16.87
N ARG A 193 -6.82 1.69 -17.08
CA ARG A 193 -5.85 2.07 -16.04
C ARG A 193 -5.64 3.59 -15.94
N THR A 194 -6.39 4.37 -16.73
CA THR A 194 -6.27 5.83 -16.76
C THR A 194 -6.97 6.50 -15.59
N ALA A 195 -7.87 5.79 -14.87
CA ALA A 195 -8.57 6.31 -13.72
C ALA A 195 -8.53 5.35 -12.51
N CYS A 196 -8.18 5.89 -11.34
CA CYS A 196 -8.28 5.18 -10.07
C CYS A 196 -9.73 4.96 -9.63
N MET A 197 -9.93 4.04 -8.70
CA MET A 197 -11.25 3.80 -8.10
C MET A 197 -11.89 5.09 -7.56
N THR A 198 -13.21 5.14 -7.56
CA THR A 198 -13.99 6.31 -7.14
C THR A 198 -14.35 6.29 -5.65
N ALA A 199 -14.08 5.19 -4.94
CA ALA A 199 -14.39 5.05 -3.52
C ALA A 199 -13.62 6.04 -2.64
N VAL A 200 -12.41 6.44 -3.07
CA VAL A 200 -11.59 7.45 -2.38
C VAL A 200 -11.77 8.80 -3.07
N THR A 201 -12.55 9.69 -2.47
CA THR A 201 -12.78 11.06 -2.97
C THR A 201 -11.71 12.04 -2.49
N ASN A 202 -11.22 11.86 -1.26
CA ASN A 202 -10.12 12.65 -0.70
C ASN A 202 -9.18 11.74 0.12
N ALA A 203 -7.95 11.55 -0.38
CA ALA A 203 -6.96 10.68 0.25
C ALA A 203 -6.54 11.13 1.66
N ASN A 204 -6.65 12.43 1.98
CA ASN A 204 -6.21 12.95 3.28
C ASN A 204 -7.22 12.70 4.41
N THR A 205 -8.49 12.46 4.07
CA THR A 205 -9.59 12.31 5.04
C THR A 205 -10.30 10.97 4.92
N HIS A 206 -9.88 10.08 4.02
CA HIS A 206 -10.53 8.78 3.81
C HIS A 206 -10.25 7.84 4.98
N ALA A 207 -11.31 7.40 5.67
CA ALA A 207 -11.16 6.57 6.87
C ALA A 207 -10.77 5.11 6.55
N ASN A 208 -11.18 4.58 5.40
CA ASN A 208 -10.93 3.18 5.07
C ASN A 208 -9.49 2.99 4.57
N THR A 209 -8.63 2.48 5.47
CA THR A 209 -7.20 2.33 5.17
C THR A 209 -6.90 1.33 4.04
N GLN A 210 -7.77 0.34 3.82
CA GLN A 210 -7.60 -0.65 2.75
C GLN A 210 -7.94 -0.05 1.38
N GLU A 211 -8.99 0.77 1.30
CA GLU A 211 -9.34 1.52 0.08
C GLU A 211 -8.28 2.59 -0.22
N LEU A 212 -7.76 3.24 0.82
CA LEU A 212 -6.68 4.21 0.69
C LEU A 212 -5.39 3.56 0.17
N LEU A 213 -5.02 2.38 0.68
CA LEU A 213 -3.91 1.58 0.15
C LEU A 213 -4.10 1.29 -1.35
N ALA A 214 -5.26 0.77 -1.74
CA ALA A 214 -5.53 0.43 -3.13
C ALA A 214 -5.53 1.68 -4.04
N TYR A 215 -5.95 2.84 -3.53
CA TYR A 215 -5.85 4.12 -4.22
C TYR A 215 -4.40 4.56 -4.45
N HIS A 216 -3.54 4.47 -3.42
CA HIS A 216 -2.12 4.79 -3.57
C HIS A 216 -1.41 3.85 -4.55
N VAL A 217 -1.74 2.55 -4.53
CA VAL A 217 -1.25 1.59 -5.53
C VAL A 217 -1.66 2.00 -6.93
N CYS A 218 -2.91 2.42 -7.13
CA CYS A 218 -3.33 2.96 -8.43
C CYS A 218 -2.49 4.16 -8.85
N LYS A 219 -2.34 5.16 -7.97
CA LYS A 219 -1.58 6.37 -8.29
C LYS A 219 -0.12 6.06 -8.63
N ALA A 220 0.50 5.11 -7.93
CA ALA A 220 1.84 4.65 -8.26
C ALA A 220 1.91 4.00 -9.65
N LEU A 221 0.95 3.13 -9.99
CA LEU A 221 0.88 2.49 -11.31
C LEU A 221 0.58 3.46 -12.46
N GLN A 222 -0.12 4.57 -12.17
CA GLN A 222 -0.29 5.66 -13.14
C GLN A 222 0.99 6.48 -13.30
N ALA A 223 1.66 6.74 -12.19
CA ALA A 223 2.90 7.48 -12.16
C ALA A 223 4.06 6.76 -12.88
N THR A 224 3.96 5.46 -13.16
CA THR A 224 4.93 4.74 -14.00
C THR A 224 4.65 4.84 -15.50
N GLN A 225 3.56 5.49 -15.92
CA GLN A 225 3.13 5.57 -17.33
C GLN A 225 3.54 6.87 -18.04
N PHE A 226 4.38 7.72 -17.45
CA PHE A 226 4.85 8.91 -18.16
C PHE A 226 5.82 8.55 -19.28
N THR A 227 5.70 9.24 -20.40
CA THR A 227 6.64 9.17 -21.50
C THR A 227 7.57 10.37 -21.44
N THR A 228 8.83 10.14 -21.77
CA THR A 228 9.80 11.22 -22.01
C THR A 228 9.97 11.41 -23.51
N THR A 229 10.08 12.65 -23.96
CA THR A 229 10.45 12.93 -25.36
C THR A 229 11.88 12.45 -25.59
N ASP A 230 12.06 11.56 -26.56
CA ASP A 230 13.37 11.22 -27.07
C ASP A 230 13.86 12.35 -27.97
N LEU A 231 14.86 13.09 -27.49
CA LEU A 231 15.43 14.25 -28.20
C LEU A 231 16.18 13.83 -29.47
N GLU A 232 16.66 12.58 -29.55
CA GLU A 232 17.38 12.07 -30.73
C GLU A 232 16.42 11.73 -31.88
N SER A 233 15.15 11.43 -31.55
CA SER A 233 14.09 11.16 -32.52
C SER A 233 13.47 12.41 -33.15
N LEU A 234 13.87 13.61 -32.71
CA LEU A 234 13.27 14.87 -33.13
C LEU A 234 13.67 15.25 -34.56
N ASP A 235 12.68 15.45 -35.42
CA ASP A 235 12.87 15.98 -36.76
C ASP A 235 12.44 17.46 -36.89
N GLY A 236 12.76 18.06 -38.03
CA GLY A 236 12.40 19.46 -38.32
C GLY A 236 10.90 19.73 -38.30
N LYS A 237 10.04 18.75 -38.61
CA LYS A 237 8.58 18.92 -38.58
C LYS A 237 8.06 18.96 -37.14
N GLN A 238 8.58 18.08 -36.28
CA GLN A 238 8.24 18.05 -34.86
C GLN A 238 8.71 19.31 -34.13
N LEU A 239 9.89 19.82 -34.50
CA LEU A 239 10.40 21.09 -33.96
C LEU A 239 9.58 22.30 -34.45
N ALA A 240 9.18 22.33 -35.72
CA ALA A 240 8.32 23.39 -36.25
C ALA A 240 6.91 23.40 -35.65
N ALA A 241 6.42 22.27 -35.12
CA ALA A 241 5.17 22.20 -34.38
C ALA A 241 5.30 22.75 -32.94
N SER A 242 6.52 22.97 -32.43
CA SER A 242 6.74 23.52 -31.09
C SER A 242 6.71 25.04 -31.10
N SER A 243 5.67 25.62 -30.51
CA SER A 243 5.57 27.08 -30.32
C SER A 243 6.78 27.67 -29.61
N SER A 244 7.40 26.95 -28.66
CA SER A 244 8.64 27.39 -28.01
C SER A 244 9.84 27.48 -28.95
N VAL A 245 9.99 26.53 -29.88
CA VAL A 245 11.08 26.55 -30.87
C VAL A 245 10.81 27.65 -31.90
N VAL A 246 9.59 27.72 -32.40
CA VAL A 246 9.15 28.74 -33.36
C VAL A 246 9.36 30.14 -32.81
N ASN A 247 8.92 30.42 -31.58
CA ASN A 247 9.09 31.73 -30.96
C ASN A 247 10.56 32.06 -30.69
N ALA A 248 11.36 31.07 -30.27
CA ALA A 248 12.79 31.28 -30.05
C ALA A 248 13.51 31.64 -31.35
N VAL A 249 13.28 30.88 -32.44
CA VAL A 249 13.86 31.14 -33.76
C VAL A 249 13.39 32.48 -34.31
N ARG A 250 12.10 32.80 -34.18
CA ARG A 250 11.55 34.09 -34.59
C ARG A 250 12.27 35.26 -33.92
N ASN A 251 12.49 35.16 -32.61
CA ASN A 251 13.07 36.26 -31.84
C ASN A 251 14.58 36.42 -32.08
N CYS A 252 15.31 35.36 -32.45
CA CYS A 252 16.76 35.44 -32.65
C CYS A 252 17.20 35.54 -34.12
N HIS A 253 16.35 35.23 -35.09
CA HIS A 253 16.71 35.25 -36.50
C HIS A 253 16.18 36.52 -37.18
N PRO A 254 17.05 37.42 -37.71
CA PRO A 254 16.63 38.73 -38.24
C PRO A 254 15.52 38.65 -39.29
N LYS A 255 15.60 37.65 -40.18
CA LYS A 255 14.60 37.37 -41.23
C LYS A 255 13.19 37.11 -40.71
N TYR A 256 13.04 36.59 -39.49
CA TYR A 256 11.76 36.17 -38.93
C TYR A 256 11.24 37.11 -37.82
N GLN A 257 12.07 38.03 -37.32
CA GLN A 257 11.71 38.98 -36.27
C GLN A 257 10.53 39.90 -36.63
N GLN A 258 10.26 40.10 -37.94
CA GLN A 258 9.15 40.95 -38.41
C GLN A 258 7.82 40.21 -38.58
N ILE A 259 7.76 38.90 -38.31
CA ILE A 259 6.52 38.12 -38.41
C ILE A 259 5.73 38.25 -37.10
N ALA A 260 4.52 38.82 -37.14
CA ALA A 260 3.65 38.98 -35.97
C ALA A 260 3.22 37.64 -35.35
N ASP A 261 2.79 37.66 -34.08
CA ASP A 261 2.40 36.44 -33.34
C ASP A 261 1.29 35.65 -34.05
N GLN A 262 1.48 34.32 -34.15
CA GLN A 262 0.41 33.40 -34.57
C GLN A 262 -0.71 33.22 -33.52
N ALA A 263 -0.81 34.14 -32.54
CA ALA A 263 -1.86 34.11 -31.53
C ALA A 263 -3.21 34.62 -32.07
N GLU A 264 -3.21 35.35 -33.19
CA GLU A 264 -4.43 35.78 -33.87
C GLU A 264 -4.55 35.04 -35.19
N GLY A 265 -5.64 34.29 -35.33
CA GLY A 265 -5.96 33.55 -36.54
C GLY A 265 -6.23 34.50 -37.69
N ASP A 266 -5.19 34.89 -38.41
CA ASP A 266 -5.31 35.30 -39.81
C ASP A 266 -3.99 35.12 -40.57
N GLY A 267 -4.03 34.22 -41.56
CA GLY A 267 -3.32 34.27 -42.84
C GLY A 267 -1.80 34.52 -42.95
N SER A 268 -1.06 34.78 -41.88
CA SER A 268 0.30 35.30 -41.99
C SER A 268 1.39 34.21 -41.83
N ALA A 269 2.16 34.10 -42.91
CA ALA A 269 3.28 33.21 -43.20
C ALA A 269 3.74 32.29 -42.06
N LYS A 270 3.44 30.99 -42.20
CA LYS A 270 4.16 29.94 -41.48
C LYS A 270 5.66 30.09 -41.75
N ILE A 271 6.48 30.01 -40.70
CA ILE A 271 7.91 29.75 -40.85
C ILE A 271 8.00 28.41 -41.58
N LYS A 272 8.32 28.46 -42.88
CA LYS A 272 8.54 27.30 -43.75
C LYS A 272 9.99 26.86 -43.67
#